data_AF-A0A950PQY6-F1
#
_entry.id   AF-A0A950PQY6-F1
#
_cell.length_a   1.000
_cell.length_b   1.000
_cell.length_c   1.000
_cell.angle_alpha   90.00
_cell.angle_beta   90.00
_cell.angle_gamma   90.00
#
_symmetry.space_group_name_H-M   'P 1'
#
loop_
_entity.id
_entity.type
_entity.pdbx_description
1 polymer ?
#
loop_
_entity_poly.entity_id
_entity_poly.type
_entity_poly.pdbx_seq_one_letter_code
_entity_poly.pdbx_strand_id
1 'polypeptide(L)' 'MAGVRGLKQSGRTGKFDPEEVVTLTLRFRPDDPYRPLYEELVKRLDVSGAEVARRGMKALHDELSRTGWTPAEEARIAS' A
#
# COMPACT_ATOMS: atom_id res chain seq x y z
N MET A 1 18.44 -0.36 26.17
CA MET A 1 17.08 -0.06 25.65
C MET A 1 16.94 -0.75 24.30
N ALA A 2 16.18 -1.83 24.26
CA ALA A 2 16.05 -2.68 23.08
C ALA A 2 15.16 -2.01 22.03
N GLY A 3 15.73 -1.62 20.90
CA GLY A 3 14.97 -1.22 19.72
C GLY A 3 14.33 -2.46 19.11
N VAL A 4 13.01 -2.44 18.94
CA VAL A 4 12.28 -3.50 18.22
C VAL A 4 12.78 -3.47 16.77
N ARG A 5 13.72 -4.36 16.43
CA ARG A 5 14.08 -4.63 15.05
C ARG A 5 12.80 -5.02 14.33
N GLY A 6 12.43 -4.27 13.30
CA GLY A 6 11.32 -4.64 12.42
C GLY A 6 11.44 -6.13 12.09
N LEU A 7 10.37 -6.89 12.34
CA LEU A 7 10.30 -8.31 12.06
C LEU A 7 10.68 -8.52 10.58
N LYS A 8 11.93 -8.91 10.35
CA LYS A 8 12.42 -9.32 9.03
C LYS A 8 11.60 -10.56 8.69
N GLN A 9 10.69 -10.47 7.71
CA GLN A 9 10.07 -11.66 7.15
C GLN A 9 11.21 -12.53 6.61
N SER A 10 11.51 -13.63 7.31
CA SER A 10 12.46 -14.64 6.86
C SER A 10 11.78 -15.41 5.73
N GLY A 11 12.14 -15.10 4.48
CA GLY A 11 11.60 -15.84 3.34
C GLY A 11 11.70 -15.17 1.97
N ARG A 12 12.23 -13.96 1.84
CA ARG A 12 12.35 -13.30 0.53
C ARG A 12 13.49 -13.91 -0.29
N THR A 13 13.25 -15.07 -0.89
CA THR A 13 13.98 -15.57 -2.04
C THR A 13 13.79 -14.56 -3.17
N GLY A 14 14.89 -14.21 -3.87
CA GLY A 14 14.91 -13.22 -4.96
C GLY A 14 14.19 -13.67 -6.25
N LYS A 15 13.12 -14.44 -6.14
CA LYS A 15 12.23 -14.77 -7.26
C LYS A 15 11.12 -13.73 -7.28
N PHE A 16 11.25 -12.74 -8.16
CA PHE A 16 10.10 -11.96 -8.58
C PHE A 16 9.21 -12.89 -9.41
N ASP A 17 8.05 -13.24 -8.87
CA ASP A 17 7.03 -13.98 -9.60
C ASP A 17 5.97 -12.97 -10.07
N PRO A 18 5.86 -12.70 -11.39
CA PRO A 18 4.89 -11.74 -11.91
C PRO A 18 3.43 -12.18 -11.71
N GLU A 19 3.19 -13.46 -11.38
CA GLU A 19 1.87 -13.98 -11.05
C GLU A 19 1.58 -13.96 -9.54
N GLU A 20 2.54 -13.51 -8.72
CA GLU A 20 2.35 -13.42 -7.27
C GLU A 20 1.30 -12.36 -6.93
N VAL A 21 0.16 -12.84 -6.44
CA VAL A 21 -0.91 -11.97 -5.96
C VAL A 21 -0.55 -11.45 -4.57
N VAL A 22 -0.15 -10.18 -4.50
CA VAL A 22 0.01 -9.49 -3.22
C VAL A 22 -1.36 -9.25 -2.60
N THR A 23 -1.59 -9.80 -1.40
CA THR A 23 -2.83 -9.60 -0.65
C THR A 23 -2.68 -8.42 0.31
N LEU A 24 -3.61 -7.46 0.22
CA LEU A 24 -3.70 -6.32 1.15
C LEU A 24 -4.83 -6.57 2.15
N THR A 25 -4.54 -6.45 3.45
CA THR A 25 -5.56 -6.43 4.51
C THR A 25 -5.61 -5.05 5.12
N LEU A 26 -6.72 -4.33 4.94
CA LEU A 26 -6.96 -3.04 5.57
C LEU A 26 -7.75 -3.25 6.87
N ARG A 27 -7.18 -2.84 8.00
CA ARG A 27 -7.82 -2.95 9.31
C ARG A 27 -8.15 -1.57 9.83
N PHE A 28 -9.43 -1.32 10.08
CA PHE A 28 -9.89 -0.12 10.77
C PHE A 28 -10.08 -0.43 12.25
N ARG A 29 -9.67 0.49 13.12
CA ARG A 29 -10.06 0.43 14.53
C ARG A 29 -11.54 0.83 14.67
N PRO A 30 -12.23 0.43 15.74
CA PRO A 30 -13.64 0.79 15.95
C PRO A 30 -13.91 2.29 15.95
N ASP A 31 -12.95 3.10 16.39
CA ASP A 31 -12.98 4.56 16.50
C ASP A 31 -12.36 5.27 15.30
N ASP A 32 -11.95 4.53 14.27
CA ASP A 32 -11.30 5.09 13.10
C ASP A 32 -12.30 5.89 12.24
N PRO A 33 -12.11 7.23 12.10
CA PRO A 33 -13.04 8.07 11.35
C PRO A 33 -13.02 7.78 9.84
N TYR A 34 -12.02 7.06 9.34
CA TYR A 34 -11.88 6.75 7.92
C TYR A 34 -12.67 5.52 7.48
N ARG A 35 -13.10 4.65 8.43
CA ARG A 35 -13.93 3.50 8.12
C ARG A 35 -15.24 3.87 7.40
N PRO A 36 -16.09 4.78 7.92
CA PRO A 36 -17.33 5.13 7.22
C PRO A 36 -17.07 5.79 5.87
N LEU A 37 -16.00 6.57 5.73
CA LEU A 37 -15.60 7.17 4.46
C LEU A 37 -15.21 6.12 3.42
N TYR A 38 -14.44 5.11 3.83
CA TYR A 38 -14.07 3.99 2.98
C TYR A 38 -15.29 3.17 2.55
N GLU A 39 -16.19 2.84 3.49
CA GLU A 39 -17.42 2.09 3.19
C GLU A 39 -18.34 2.85 2.22
N GLU A 40 -18.46 4.17 2.39
CA GLU A 40 -19.21 5.03 1.47
C GLU A 40 -18.54 5.12 0.09
N LEU A 41 -17.21 5.21 0.03
CA LEU A 41 -16.47 5.25 -1.22
C LEU A 41 -16.64 3.96 -2.03
N VAL A 42 -16.55 2.81 -1.37
CA VAL A 42 -16.81 1.49 -1.96
C VAL A 42 -18.20 1.44 -2.60
N LYS A 43 -19.23 1.93 -1.89
CA LYS A 43 -20.61 1.99 -2.39
C LYS A 43 -20.76 2.93 -3.59
N ARG A 44 -20.22 4.15 -3.49
CA ARG A 44 -20.37 5.17 -4.54
C ARG A 44 -19.66 4.81 -5.83
N LEU A 45 -18.51 4.17 -5.73
CA LEU A 45 -17.72 3.77 -6.89
C LEU A 45 -18.15 2.43 -7.46
N ASP A 46 -18.97 1.67 -6.73
CA ASP A 46 -19.40 0.31 -7.07
C ASP A 46 -18.20 -0.60 -7.40
N VAL A 47 -17.20 -0.58 -6.53
CA VAL A 47 -15.97 -1.38 -6.69
C VAL A 47 -15.58 -2.08 -5.40
N SER A 48 -14.74 -3.11 -5.53
CA SER A 48 -14.16 -3.77 -4.36
C SER A 48 -13.23 -2.85 -3.57
N GLY A 49 -13.05 -3.16 -2.29
CA GLY A 49 -12.06 -2.48 -1.43
C GLY A 49 -10.62 -2.50 -1.95
N ALA A 50 -10.24 -3.62 -2.56
CA ALA A 50 -8.93 -3.74 -3.19
C ALA A 50 -8.78 -2.77 -4.37
N GLU A 51 -9.86 -2.55 -5.12
CA GLU A 51 -9.88 -1.62 -6.25
C GLU A 51 -9.82 -0.16 -5.79
N VAL A 52 -10.45 0.18 -4.66
CA VAL A 52 -10.26 1.49 -4.01
C VAL A 52 -8.78 1.73 -3.71
N ALA A 53 -8.10 0.75 -3.11
CA ALA A 53 -6.67 0.87 -2.80
C ALA A 53 -5.81 0.98 -4.07
N ARG A 54 -6.10 0.19 -5.11
CA ARG A 54 -5.39 0.28 -6.41
C ARG A 54 -5.51 1.66 -7.03
N ARG A 55 -6.71 2.23 -7.05
CA ARG A 55 -6.95 3.58 -7.59
C ARG A 55 -6.20 4.65 -6.81
N GLY A 56 -6.18 4.54 -5.48
CA GLY A 56 -5.39 5.44 -4.62
C GLY A 56 -3.90 5.35 -4.89
N MET A 57 -3.35 4.13 -4.98
CA MET A 57 -1.93 3.92 -5.30
C MET A 57 -1.58 4.45 -6.69
N LYS A 58 -2.44 4.23 -7.69
CA LYS A 58 -2.25 4.75 -9.04
C LYS A 58 -2.24 6.28 -9.04
N ALA A 59 -3.19 6.92 -8.37
CA ALA A 59 -3.26 8.38 -8.29
C ALA A 59 -2.00 8.98 -7.64
N LEU A 60 -1.52 8.37 -6.55
CA LEU A 60 -0.27 8.75 -5.90
C LEU A 60 0.93 8.56 -6.84
N HIS A 61 1.01 7.43 -7.54
CA HIS A 61 2.08 7.17 -8.50
C HIS A 61 2.08 8.19 -9.64
N ASP A 62 0.91 8.55 -10.18
CA ASP A 62 0.77 9.54 -11.24
C ASP A 62 1.14 10.95 -10.77
N GLU A 63 0.89 11.29 -9.49
CA GLU A 63 1.35 12.52 -8.86
C GLU A 63 2.87 12.55 -8.69
N LEU A 64 3.45 11.50 -8.11
CA LEU A 64 4.88 11.38 -7.88
C LEU A 64 5.68 11.35 -9.20
N SER A 65 5.16 10.66 -10.22
CA SER A 65 5.80 10.62 -11.54
C SER A 65 5.89 12.01 -12.18
N ARG A 66 4.91 12.89 -11.91
CA ARG A 66 4.93 14.30 -12.38
C ARG A 66 5.97 15.14 -11.65
N THR A 67 6.34 14.79 -10.41
CA THR A 67 7.40 15.48 -9.67
C THR A 67 8.80 14.94 -9.98
N GLY A 68 8.90 13.95 -10.88
CA GLY A 68 10.15 13.28 -11.23
C GLY A 68 10.58 12.22 -10.21
N TRP A 69 9.73 11.92 -9.22
CA TRP A 69 10.01 10.89 -8.23
C TRP A 69 10.04 9.51 -8.89
N THR A 70 11.09 8.74 -8.59
CA THR A 70 11.24 7.35 -9.03
C THR A 70 11.31 6.42 -7.82
N PRO A 71 10.70 5.23 -7.87
CA PRO A 71 10.86 4.21 -6.82
C PRO A 71 12.34 3.84 -6.54
N ALA A 72 13.23 4.07 -7.50
CA ALA A 72 14.67 3.85 -7.37
C ALA A 72 15.35 4.85 -6.41
N GLU A 73 14.84 6.08 -6.30
CA GLU A 73 15.37 7.10 -5.38
C GLU A 73 15.04 6.76 -3.91
N GLU A 74 13.85 6.22 -3.65
CA GLU A 74 13.42 5.82 -2.30
C GLU A 74 14.24 4.63 -1.78
N ALA A 75 14.55 3.66 -2.64
CA ALA A 75 15.43 2.53 -2.29
C ALA A 75 16.87 2.98 -1.94
N ARG A 76 17.32 4.13 -2.45
CA ARG A 76 18.63 4.71 -2.17
C ARG A 76 18.70 5.51 -0.86
N ILE A 77 17.56 6.04 -0.41
CA ILE A 77 17.43 6.79 0.85
C ILE A 77 17.18 5.84 2.03
N ALA A 78 16.54 4.69 1.77
CA ALA A 78 16.27 3.66 2.76
C ALA A 78 17.45 2.70 3.04
N SER A 79 18.58 2.86 2.34
CA SER A 79 19.85 2.12 2.53
C SER A 79 20.86 2.92 3.31
#